data_AF-A0A4Q0XFK2-F1
#
_entry.id   AF-A0A4Q0XFK2-F1
#
_cell.length_a   1.000
_cell.length_b   1.000
_cell.length_c   1.000
_cell.angle_alpha   90.00
_cell.angle_beta   90.00
_cell.angle_gamma   90.00
#
_symmetry.space_group_name_H-M   'P 1'
#
loop_
_entity.id
_entity.type
_entity.pdbx_description
1 polymer ?
#
loop_
_entity_poly.entity_id
_entity_poly.type
_entity_poly.pdbx_seq_one_letter_code
_entity_poly.pdbx_strand_id
1 'polypeptide(L)'
;MTKKEPKQIFQKSLLACVLIIGFGIYLFLRGNKEKAQFDNVTGKIDYYDKTFGEINYRGKGNHRFIRIMEFPLIFDIFVGKASGDFGPNFEKLDNLKIGDEITIYYANKTLLQKKQDYRFNKSVQFIDKDGEAYFIRGNKDAYGGYFFIGIGVVIAIALVILKQTGRIE
;
A
#
# COMPACT_ATOMS: atom_id res chain seq x y z
N MET A 1 -30.83 27.34 -31.50
CA MET A 1 -29.87 26.65 -30.59
C MET A 1 -28.50 27.26 -30.83
N THR A 2 -27.99 28.04 -29.88
CA THR A 2 -26.64 28.64 -29.96
C THR A 2 -25.59 27.52 -29.82
N LYS A 3 -24.79 27.30 -30.87
CA LYS A 3 -23.60 26.42 -30.80
C LYS A 3 -22.68 27.00 -29.73
N LYS A 4 -22.51 26.29 -28.61
CA LYS A 4 -21.48 26.63 -27.62
C LYS A 4 -20.13 26.49 -28.31
N GLU A 5 -19.31 27.53 -28.24
CA GLU A 5 -17.94 27.45 -28.72
C GLU A 5 -17.20 26.33 -27.97
N PRO A 6 -16.43 25.50 -28.69
CA PRO A 6 -15.69 24.40 -28.09
C PRO A 6 -14.68 24.96 -27.09
N LYS A 7 -14.71 24.44 -25.86
CA LYS A 7 -13.75 24.84 -24.83
C LYS A 7 -12.39 24.23 -25.15
N GLN A 8 -11.33 25.05 -25.14
CA GLN A 8 -9.93 24.63 -25.26
C GLN A 8 -9.46 23.90 -23.99
N ILE A 9 -9.99 22.70 -23.76
CA ILE A 9 -9.71 21.89 -22.57
C ILE A 9 -9.10 20.54 -22.91
N PHE A 10 -9.07 20.15 -24.18
CA PHE A 10 -8.63 18.82 -24.58
C PHE A 10 -7.19 18.55 -24.16
N GLN A 11 -6.25 19.45 -24.48
CA GLN A 11 -4.83 19.26 -24.16
C GLN A 11 -4.57 19.16 -22.65
N LYS A 12 -5.22 20.03 -21.85
CA LYS A 12 -5.11 20.00 -20.38
C LYS A 12 -5.68 18.70 -19.80
N SER A 13 -6.82 18.27 -20.33
CA SER A 13 -7.49 17.04 -19.87
C SER A 13 -6.72 15.79 -20.29
N LEU A 14 -6.12 15.79 -21.49
CA LEU A 14 -5.26 14.72 -21.97
C LEU A 14 -4.00 14.60 -21.11
N LEU A 15 -3.35 15.72 -20.79
CA LEU A 15 -2.20 15.74 -19.88
C LEU A 15 -2.58 15.17 -18.50
N ALA A 16 -3.74 15.55 -17.96
CA ALA A 16 -4.25 14.98 -16.72
C ALA A 16 -4.44 13.45 -16.81
N CYS A 17 -4.95 12.93 -17.93
CA CYS A 17 -5.07 11.49 -18.15
C CYS A 17 -3.70 10.80 -18.14
N VAL A 18 -2.70 11.37 -18.81
CA VAL A 18 -1.32 10.85 -18.81
C VAL A 18 -0.74 10.81 -17.40
N LEU A 19 -0.96 11.85 -16.60
CA LEU A 19 -0.51 11.89 -15.20
C LEU A 19 -1.23 10.85 -14.33
N ILE A 20 -2.53 10.66 -14.51
CA ILE A 20 -3.32 9.64 -13.79
C ILE A 20 -2.82 8.23 -14.14
N ILE A 21 -2.62 7.95 -15.43
CA ILE A 21 -2.10 6.65 -15.89
C ILE A 21 -0.68 6.44 -15.37
N GLY A 22 0.20 7.45 -15.46
CA GLY A 22 1.56 7.40 -14.95
C GLY A 22 1.61 7.12 -13.44
N PHE A 23 0.73 7.77 -12.67
CA PHE A 23 0.57 7.49 -11.25
C PHE A 23 0.06 6.07 -10.98
N GLY A 24 -0.89 5.59 -11.79
CA GLY A 24 -1.38 4.21 -11.72
C GLY A 24 -0.29 3.17 -12.00
N ILE A 25 0.55 3.40 -13.02
CA ILE A 25 1.71 2.55 -13.32
C ILE A 25 2.70 2.55 -12.14
N TYR A 26 2.99 3.72 -11.57
CA TYR A 26 3.85 3.83 -10.39
C TYR A 26 3.32 3.00 -9.21
N LEU A 27 2.02 3.10 -8.91
CA LEU A 27 1.39 2.29 -7.85
C LEU A 27 1.43 0.79 -8.16
N PHE A 28 1.18 0.41 -9.41
CA PHE A 28 1.24 -0.98 -9.86
C PHE A 28 2.65 -1.58 -9.68
N LEU A 29 3.69 -0.86 -10.13
CA LEU A 29 5.07 -1.31 -9.98
C LEU A 29 5.49 -1.39 -8.51
N ARG A 30 5.03 -0.43 -7.69
CA ARG A 30 5.29 -0.45 -6.24
C ARG A 30 4.60 -1.64 -5.54
N GLY A 31 3.37 -1.96 -5.94
CA GLY A 31 2.58 -3.04 -5.37
C GLY A 31 3.09 -4.44 -5.75
N ASN A 32 3.74 -4.58 -6.90
CA ASN A 32 4.26 -5.87 -7.39
C ASN A 32 5.76 -6.10 -7.10
N LYS A 33 6.31 -5.39 -6.11
CA LYS A 33 7.68 -5.64 -5.69
C LYS A 33 7.82 -7.03 -5.10
N GLU A 34 8.89 -7.71 -5.49
CA GLU A 34 9.24 -9.02 -4.96
C GLU A 34 9.88 -8.90 -3.58
N LYS A 35 9.81 -9.99 -2.82
CA LYS A 35 10.35 -10.09 -1.46
C LYS A 35 11.83 -9.70 -1.37
N ALA A 36 12.62 -10.06 -2.38
CA ALA A 36 14.05 -9.74 -2.49
C ALA A 36 14.35 -8.24 -2.66
N GLN A 37 13.34 -7.42 -2.99
CA GLN A 37 13.49 -5.99 -3.21
C GLN A 37 13.22 -5.16 -1.94
N PHE A 38 12.94 -5.82 -0.82
CA PHE A 38 12.69 -5.19 0.47
C PHE A 38 13.87 -5.37 1.42
N ASP A 39 14.04 -4.40 2.30
CA ASP A 39 14.93 -4.56 3.43
C ASP A 39 14.36 -5.64 4.35
N ASN A 40 15.25 -6.36 5.03
CA ASN A 40 14.85 -7.40 5.95
C ASN A 40 15.67 -7.37 7.23
N VAL A 41 15.07 -7.89 8.29
CA VAL A 41 15.74 -8.15 9.56
C VAL A 41 15.34 -9.54 10.03
N THR A 42 16.32 -10.34 10.41
CA THR A 42 16.14 -11.65 11.02
C THR A 42 16.54 -11.59 12.47
N GLY A 43 15.71 -12.15 13.35
CA GLY A 43 16.05 -12.25 14.76
C GLY A 43 14.91 -12.80 15.59
N LYS A 44 15.15 -12.90 16.90
CA LYS A 44 14.18 -13.45 17.85
C LYS A 44 13.13 -12.42 18.24
N ILE A 45 11.89 -12.86 18.34
CA ILE A 45 10.80 -12.04 18.87
C ILE A 45 11.01 -11.86 20.37
N ASP A 46 11.09 -10.61 20.83
CA ASP A 46 11.18 -10.27 22.25
C ASP A 46 9.93 -9.50 22.75
N TYR A 47 9.03 -9.15 21.84
CA TYR A 47 7.70 -8.63 22.13
C TYR A 47 6.71 -9.04 21.04
N TYR A 48 5.55 -9.56 21.44
CA TYR A 48 4.43 -9.82 20.53
C TYR A 48 3.08 -9.63 21.23
N ASP A 49 2.31 -8.65 20.79
CA ASP A 49 0.97 -8.40 21.34
C ASP A 49 0.04 -7.66 20.36
N LYS A 50 -1.26 -7.62 20.65
CA LYS A 50 -2.31 -6.87 19.93
C LYS A 50 -2.40 -5.41 20.38
N THR A 51 -1.75 -5.07 21.48
CA THR A 51 -1.66 -3.70 22.02
C THR A 51 -0.18 -3.32 22.18
N PHE A 52 0.10 -2.02 22.22
CA PHE A 52 1.43 -1.52 22.57
C PHE A 52 1.29 -0.19 23.33
N GLY A 53 1.67 -0.18 24.61
CA GLY A 53 1.48 0.98 25.50
C GLY A 53 0.01 1.43 25.60
N GLU A 54 -0.22 2.72 25.81
CA GLU A 54 -1.57 3.33 25.89
C GLU A 54 -2.17 3.68 24.52
N ILE A 55 -1.59 3.17 23.41
CA ILE A 55 -2.01 3.59 22.07
C ILE A 55 -3.39 3.04 21.76
N ASN A 56 -4.39 3.91 21.88
CA ASN A 56 -5.78 3.60 21.65
C ASN A 56 -6.12 3.69 20.16
N TYR A 57 -5.71 2.68 19.37
CA TYR A 57 -6.15 2.57 17.98
C TYR A 57 -7.68 2.42 17.93
N ARG A 58 -8.36 3.23 17.10
CA ARG A 58 -9.74 2.96 16.68
C ARG A 58 -9.71 1.63 15.92
N GLY A 59 -10.25 0.56 16.50
CA GLY A 59 -10.18 -0.81 15.95
C GLY A 59 -9.17 -1.71 16.69
N LYS A 60 -9.34 -1.86 18.02
CA LYS A 60 -8.56 -2.81 18.82
C LYS A 60 -8.65 -4.22 18.19
N GLY A 61 -7.49 -4.85 17.97
CA GLY A 61 -7.39 -6.19 17.38
C GLY A 61 -7.04 -6.22 15.89
N ASN A 62 -7.14 -5.10 15.17
CA ASN A 62 -6.74 -4.98 13.75
C ASN A 62 -5.23 -4.79 13.56
N HIS A 63 -4.46 -4.76 14.65
CA HIS A 63 -3.03 -4.58 14.62
C HIS A 63 -2.33 -5.69 15.41
N ARG A 64 -1.09 -5.98 15.01
CA ARG A 64 -0.14 -6.85 15.71
C ARG A 64 1.18 -6.09 15.83
N PHE A 65 1.71 -6.03 17.04
CA PHE A 65 2.97 -5.36 17.33
C PHE A 65 4.03 -6.42 17.59
N ILE A 66 5.09 -6.39 16.79
CA ILE A 66 6.23 -7.32 16.93
C ILE A 66 7.49 -6.49 17.13
N ARG A 67 8.32 -6.85 18.11
CA ARG A 67 9.69 -6.35 18.23
C ARG A 67 10.66 -7.52 18.06
N ILE A 68 11.72 -7.26 17.30
CA ILE A 68 12.84 -8.16 17.12
C ILE A 68 13.94 -7.72 18.09
N MET A 69 14.54 -8.69 18.76
CA MET A 69 15.67 -8.50 19.66
C MET A 69 16.77 -7.68 18.96
N GLU A 70 17.32 -6.68 19.66
CA GLU A 70 18.34 -5.75 19.17
C GLU A 70 17.93 -4.85 17.98
N PHE A 71 16.69 -4.95 17.48
CA PHE A 71 16.16 -4.04 16.48
C PHE A 71 15.49 -2.82 17.15
N PRO A 72 15.84 -1.58 16.77
CA PRO A 72 15.42 -0.39 17.52
C PRO A 72 13.94 -0.01 17.36
N LEU A 73 13.22 -0.61 16.41
CA LEU A 73 11.85 -0.24 16.08
C LEU A 73 10.86 -1.38 16.37
N ILE A 74 9.62 -1.02 16.69
CA ILE A 74 8.52 -1.97 16.77
C ILE A 74 7.79 -2.01 15.44
N PHE A 75 7.57 -3.20 14.91
CA PHE A 75 6.77 -3.40 13.72
C PHE A 75 5.29 -3.36 14.08
N ASP A 76 4.56 -2.46 13.44
CA ASP A 76 3.10 -2.35 13.55
C ASP A 76 2.47 -2.91 12.28
N ILE A 77 1.87 -4.09 12.42
CA ILE A 77 1.35 -4.90 11.34
C ILE A 77 -0.17 -4.81 11.35
N PHE A 78 -0.74 -4.27 10.28
CA PHE A 78 -2.18 -4.23 10.10
C PHE A 78 -2.69 -5.60 9.64
N VAL A 79 -3.64 -6.14 10.40
CA VAL A 79 -4.34 -7.41 10.18
C VAL A 79 -5.87 -7.23 10.14
N GLY A 80 -6.36 -6.02 9.87
CA GLY A 80 -7.79 -5.75 9.82
C GLY A 80 -8.53 -6.66 8.83
N LYS A 81 -9.68 -7.17 9.26
CA LYS A 81 -10.55 -8.09 8.51
C LYS A 81 -11.96 -7.52 8.30
N ALA A 82 -12.17 -6.22 8.51
CA ALA A 82 -13.49 -5.63 8.32
C ALA A 82 -13.82 -5.51 6.82
N SER A 83 -15.12 -5.53 6.49
CA SER A 83 -15.57 -5.34 5.12
C SER A 83 -15.12 -3.97 4.59
N GLY A 84 -14.37 -3.97 3.49
CA GLY A 84 -13.76 -2.77 2.90
C GLY A 84 -12.31 -2.50 3.32
N ASP A 85 -11.75 -3.27 4.27
CA ASP A 85 -10.33 -3.18 4.60
C ASP A 85 -9.48 -3.89 3.54
N PHE A 86 -8.37 -3.27 3.15
CA PHE A 86 -7.29 -3.96 2.43
C PHE A 86 -6.47 -4.80 3.42
N GLY A 87 -7.08 -5.87 3.92
CA GLY A 87 -6.46 -6.85 4.81
C GLY A 87 -5.30 -7.59 4.14
N PRO A 88 -4.53 -8.39 4.91
CA PRO A 88 -3.45 -9.19 4.36
C PRO A 88 -3.96 -10.23 3.36
N ASN A 89 -3.15 -10.53 2.34
CA ASN A 89 -3.43 -11.63 1.41
C ASN A 89 -3.29 -12.99 2.12
N PHE A 90 -2.42 -13.07 3.13
CA PHE A 90 -2.20 -14.26 3.94
C PHE A 90 -1.72 -13.87 5.34
N GLU A 91 -2.20 -14.57 6.37
CA GLU A 91 -1.85 -14.28 7.77
C GLU A 91 -2.04 -15.53 8.64
N LYS A 92 -0.98 -15.90 9.38
CA LYS A 92 -1.00 -16.89 10.47
C LYS A 92 -0.17 -16.41 11.67
N LEU A 93 -0.22 -15.11 11.96
CA LEU A 93 0.60 -14.48 12.99
C LEU A 93 0.26 -14.97 14.40
N ASP A 94 -0.97 -15.42 14.63
CA ASP A 94 -1.36 -16.01 15.92
C ASP A 94 -0.57 -17.30 16.26
N ASN A 95 0.16 -17.89 15.29
CA ASN A 95 1.07 -19.04 15.51
C ASN A 95 2.48 -18.64 15.96
N LEU A 96 2.84 -17.35 15.95
CA LEU A 96 4.13 -16.85 16.41
C LEU A 96 4.16 -16.73 17.93
N LYS A 97 5.33 -16.99 18.52
CA LYS A 97 5.57 -16.88 19.96
C LYS A 97 6.83 -16.08 20.25
N ILE A 98 6.88 -15.48 21.43
CA ILE A 98 8.11 -14.85 21.94
C ILE A 98 9.21 -15.92 21.97
N GLY A 99 10.40 -15.55 21.49
CA GLY A 99 11.56 -16.44 21.33
C GLY A 99 11.69 -17.07 19.95
N ASP A 100 10.63 -17.06 19.12
CA ASP A 100 10.72 -17.51 17.73
C ASP A 100 11.68 -16.63 16.93
N GLU A 101 12.49 -17.24 16.07
CA GLU A 101 13.28 -16.51 15.08
C GLU A 101 12.44 -16.30 13.82
N ILE A 102 12.30 -15.04 13.41
CA ILE A 102 11.54 -14.68 12.21
C ILE A 102 12.33 -13.70 11.35
N THR A 103 12.01 -13.65 10.06
CA THR A 103 12.51 -12.64 9.14
C THR A 103 11.38 -11.71 8.73
N ILE A 104 11.51 -10.43 9.05
CA ILE A 104 10.54 -9.39 8.70
C ILE A 104 11.07 -8.60 7.51
N TYR A 105 10.29 -8.54 6.44
CA TYR A 105 10.59 -7.76 5.24
C TYR A 105 9.76 -6.48 5.25
N TYR A 106 10.41 -5.34 5.11
CA TYR A 106 9.78 -4.03 5.22
C TYR A 106 10.27 -3.06 4.15
N ALA A 107 9.42 -2.11 3.76
CA ALA A 107 9.76 -1.12 2.77
C ALA A 107 10.46 0.09 3.40
N ASN A 108 11.46 0.65 2.73
CA ASN A 108 12.04 1.92 3.16
C ASN A 108 10.98 3.01 3.31
N LYS A 109 11.06 3.78 4.41
CA LYS A 109 10.15 4.90 4.67
C LYS A 109 10.27 5.90 3.51
N THR A 110 9.17 6.15 2.81
CA THR A 110 9.15 7.22 1.79
C THR A 110 9.35 8.59 2.44
N LEU A 111 9.73 9.61 1.66
CA LEU A 111 9.94 10.98 2.20
C LEU A 111 8.73 11.50 2.99
N LEU A 112 7.51 11.13 2.57
CA LEU A 112 6.26 11.47 3.25
C LEU A 112 6.05 10.69 4.56
N GLN A 113 6.62 9.49 4.67
CA GLN A 113 6.55 8.64 5.87
C GLN A 113 7.66 8.93 6.90
N LYS A 114 8.71 9.66 6.53
CA LYS A 114 9.78 10.06 7.47
C LYS A 114 9.27 10.89 8.65
N LYS A 115 8.13 11.58 8.49
CA LYS A 115 7.50 12.36 9.57
C LYS A 115 6.59 11.54 10.50
N GLN A 116 6.41 10.23 10.25
CA GLN A 116 5.60 9.38 11.12
C GLN A 116 6.38 8.97 12.39
N ASP A 117 5.64 8.62 13.45
CA ASP A 117 6.17 8.20 14.75
C ASP A 117 7.41 7.30 14.59
N TYR A 118 8.54 7.80 15.08
CA TYR A 118 9.84 7.15 14.94
C TYR A 118 9.92 5.84 15.69
N ARG A 119 8.98 5.54 16.61
CA ARG A 119 8.96 4.30 17.39
C ARG A 119 8.45 3.09 16.60
N PHE A 120 7.69 3.34 15.52
CA PHE A 120 7.02 2.27 14.77
C PHE A 120 7.48 2.18 13.32
N ASN A 121 7.50 0.94 12.84
CA ASN A 121 7.62 0.60 11.43
C ASN A 121 6.31 -0.05 10.94
N LYS A 122 5.52 0.71 10.17
CA LYS A 122 4.24 0.29 9.56
C LYS A 122 4.39 -0.24 8.12
N SER A 123 5.64 -0.44 7.69
CA SER A 123 5.98 -0.72 6.30
C SER A 123 6.23 -2.21 6.01
N VAL A 124 5.92 -3.08 6.97
CA VAL A 124 6.00 -4.54 6.81
C VAL A 124 5.23 -4.98 5.57
N GLN A 125 5.86 -5.85 4.79
CA GLN A 125 5.33 -6.46 3.57
C GLN A 125 5.20 -7.97 3.72
N PHE A 126 6.22 -8.62 4.28
CA PHE A 126 6.24 -10.06 4.50
C PHE A 126 6.82 -10.39 5.88
N ILE A 127 6.40 -11.50 6.45
CA ILE A 127 7.03 -12.12 7.62
C ILE A 127 7.15 -13.60 7.35
N ASP A 128 8.36 -14.13 7.54
CA ASP A 128 8.66 -15.53 7.35
C ASP A 128 9.27 -16.13 8.63
N LYS A 129 9.04 -17.42 8.83
CA LYS A 129 9.66 -18.24 9.88
C LYS A 129 10.04 -19.57 9.25
N ASP A 130 11.28 -20.01 9.43
CA ASP A 130 11.81 -21.28 8.91
C ASP A 130 11.59 -21.48 7.39
N GLY A 131 11.63 -20.39 6.62
CA GLY A 131 11.39 -20.41 5.17
C GLY A 131 9.91 -20.45 4.75
N GLU A 132 8.97 -20.49 5.70
CA GLU A 132 7.55 -20.39 5.43
C GLU A 132 7.02 -18.96 5.64
N ALA A 133 6.11 -18.53 4.77
CA ALA A 133 5.40 -17.27 4.95
C ALA A 133 4.43 -17.36 6.13
N TYR A 134 4.47 -16.38 7.03
CA TYR A 134 3.54 -16.19 8.15
C TYR A 134 2.65 -14.96 7.98
N PHE A 135 3.07 -14.02 7.14
CA PHE A 135 2.30 -12.85 6.78
C PHE A 135 2.66 -12.37 5.38
N ILE A 136 1.63 -12.04 4.59
CA ILE A 136 1.75 -11.39 3.29
C ILE A 136 0.80 -10.21 3.27
N ARG A 137 1.34 -9.00 3.18
CA ARG A 137 0.56 -7.77 3.12
C ARG A 137 -0.37 -7.77 1.90
N GLY A 138 -1.58 -7.24 2.08
CA GLY A 138 -2.52 -6.98 1.01
C GLY A 138 -1.99 -5.97 0.00
N ASN A 139 -2.27 -6.20 -1.28
CA ASN A 139 -1.70 -5.42 -2.37
C ASN A 139 -2.58 -4.22 -2.78
N LYS A 140 -2.87 -3.33 -1.83
CA LYS A 140 -3.69 -2.12 -2.08
C LYS A 140 -3.11 -1.22 -3.17
N ASP A 141 -1.78 -1.17 -3.28
CA ASP A 141 -1.09 -0.33 -4.26
C ASP A 141 -1.30 -0.89 -5.68
N ALA A 142 -1.25 -2.21 -5.89
CA ALA A 142 -1.57 -2.79 -7.20
C ALA A 142 -3.04 -2.60 -7.58
N TYR A 143 -3.99 -2.82 -6.65
CA TYR A 143 -5.42 -2.56 -6.91
C TYR A 143 -5.67 -1.09 -7.26
N GLY A 144 -5.06 -0.16 -6.52
CA GLY A 144 -5.09 1.26 -6.84
C GLY A 144 -4.49 1.55 -8.22
N GLY A 145 -3.37 0.90 -8.55
CA GLY A 145 -2.72 1.01 -9.86
C GLY A 145 -3.65 0.64 -11.01
N TYR A 146 -4.28 -0.54 -10.93
CA TYR A 146 -5.28 -0.98 -11.92
C TYR A 146 -6.45 -0.01 -12.03
N PHE A 147 -6.97 0.49 -10.89
CA PHE A 147 -8.08 1.44 -10.87
C PHE A 147 -7.72 2.76 -11.59
N PHE A 148 -6.56 3.35 -11.27
CA PHE A 148 -6.13 4.61 -11.89
C PHE A 148 -5.79 4.44 -13.38
N ILE A 149 -5.16 3.34 -13.77
CA ILE A 149 -4.91 3.04 -15.18
C ILE A 149 -6.26 2.90 -15.92
N GLY A 150 -7.18 2.11 -15.39
CA GLY A 150 -8.49 1.87 -16.01
C GLY A 150 -9.29 3.16 -16.20
N ILE A 151 -9.44 3.97 -15.15
CA ILE A 151 -10.18 5.24 -15.25
C ILE A 151 -9.47 6.24 -16.17
N GLY A 152 -8.14 6.29 -16.14
CA GLY A 152 -7.36 7.16 -17.02
C GLY A 152 -7.56 6.82 -18.50
N VAL A 153 -7.58 5.54 -18.85
CA VAL A 153 -7.85 5.07 -20.22
C VAL A 153 -9.29 5.39 -20.65
N VAL A 154 -10.28 5.13 -19.79
CA VAL A 154 -11.69 5.43 -20.09
C VAL A 154 -11.90 6.92 -20.33
N ILE A 155 -11.33 7.79 -19.49
CA ILE A 155 -11.42 9.25 -19.66
C ILE A 155 -10.71 9.68 -20.96
N ALA A 156 -9.54 9.12 -21.26
CA ALA A 156 -8.82 9.44 -22.50
C ALA A 156 -9.65 9.10 -23.74
N ILE A 157 -10.29 7.92 -23.78
CA ILE A 157 -11.20 7.51 -24.87
C ILE A 157 -12.37 8.50 -24.98
N ALA A 158 -13.01 8.84 -23.86
CA ALA A 158 -14.12 9.79 -23.84
C ALA A 158 -13.70 11.18 -24.38
N LEU A 159 -12.51 11.66 -24.01
CA LEU A 159 -11.96 12.93 -24.52
C LEU A 159 -11.75 12.90 -26.03
N VAL A 160 -11.23 11.80 -26.58
CA VAL A 160 -11.04 11.64 -28.03
C VAL A 160 -12.39 11.69 -28.76
N ILE A 161 -13.41 11.00 -28.25
CA ILE A 161 -14.77 11.02 -28.82
C ILE A 161 -15.36 12.43 -28.76
N LEU A 162 -15.22 13.14 -27.63
CA LEU A 162 -15.72 14.51 -27.48
C LEU A 162 -15.02 15.48 -28.43
N LYS A 163 -13.71 15.30 -28.67
CA LYS A 163 -12.97 16.09 -29.65
C LYS A 163 -13.43 15.80 -31.07
N GLN A 164 -13.58 14.52 -31.44
CA GLN A 164 -14.07 14.12 -32.78
C GLN A 164 -15.49 14.62 -33.07
N THR A 165 -16.34 14.71 -32.04
CA THR A 165 -17.72 15.24 -32.15
C THR A 165 -17.79 16.77 -32.07
N GLY A 166 -16.65 17.46 -32.02
CA GLY A 166 -16.58 18.94 -31.99
C GLY A 166 -17.13 19.56 -30.70
N ARG A 167 -17.25 18.79 -29.61
CA ARG A 167 -17.76 19.28 -28.33
C ARG A 167 -16.69 19.98 -27.49
N ILE A 168 -15.42 19.68 -27.75
CA ILE A 168 -14.24 20.27 -27.09
C ILE A 168 -13.11 20.47 -28.10
N GLU A 169 -12.22 21.44 -27.83
CA GLU A 169 -11.01 21.73 -28.60
C GLU A 169 -9.73 21.46 -27.81
#